data_AF-A0A925SJB5-F1
#
_entry.id   AF-A0A925SJB5-F1
#
_cell.length_a   1.000
_cell.length_b   1.000
_cell.length_c   1.000
_cell.angle_alpha   90.00
_cell.angle_beta   90.00
_cell.angle_gamma   90.00
#
_symmetry.space_group_name_H-M   'P 1'
#
loop_
_entity.id
_entity.type
_entity.pdbx_description
1 polymer ?
#
loop_
_entity_poly.entity_id
_entity_poly.type
_entity_poly.pdbx_seq_one_letter_code
_entity_poly.pdbx_strand_id
1 'polypeptide(L)'
;IANAIAQAIQNGVNPTPTLNKTTSTLAFGPLATNWPATLSFNLSATQLTSALTLSVPSGQGFAFKIGAGSFVTSATLTPASGVIPMTTVTVRFNPTAVQNYSTTLSQSGGGVTTQTISLSGSGLATSPTLIGYLTTAFSRPLGTLPGATYALASGTLPPGLVLNSTTGVLSGTPTQTGSYSPSFTATTTDGVYTLVQPINVVPALSGTLLSYEGFDYTASTSITGLTGGTGWRSPSNPSWTSSGTTGTVAASGLAYTAIDPAYTSFAPSGRAGNYGGIRQNNRLPAIDAGGVYATAGLKASDGNYLGGSTVTGTLWGSFLVAANSWSSPQMIFNLDATTGTGTKVSIRQTSAGSALTITDVNGGGLSATGTIPTSSLSTTTPNLIVFRYVFNGASNDTFDVWLNPVSSSDTPAISVTSANFIFNNLTLRSVNANGGLVFDEIRLGTSFPIVTPYTAPSATGVQTFRTTHGLAADGSQDLLAPAGDGITNLLKYAFNMLGTGAGQAEDIDLPNAAVLAPDGSAGLPFISIGTGPDAGKLQLTCIRRKASGSPYPGITYAVQFSNDLAVSDPWAANPSAPETATSLDATFERVTVTDSLVSPTKRFVRVRVSTP
;
A
#
# COMPACT_ATOMS: atom_id res chain seq x y z
N ILE A 1 -42.47 7.89 -39.89
CA ILE A 1 -41.68 6.75 -39.34
C ILE A 1 -41.28 5.78 -40.45
N ALA A 2 -42.20 4.99 -41.05
CA ALA A 2 -41.86 4.00 -42.09
C ALA A 2 -40.94 4.54 -43.22
N ASN A 3 -41.25 5.68 -43.83
CA ASN A 3 -40.40 6.27 -44.87
C ASN A 3 -38.99 6.68 -44.38
N ALA A 4 -38.82 7.05 -43.11
CA ALA A 4 -37.51 7.38 -42.56
C ALA A 4 -36.65 6.12 -42.36
N ILE A 5 -37.27 4.99 -42.01
CA ILE A 5 -36.61 3.68 -41.94
C ILE A 5 -36.19 3.23 -43.35
N ALA A 6 -37.08 3.37 -44.34
CA ALA A 6 -36.76 3.07 -45.74
C ALA A 6 -35.62 3.94 -46.30
N GLN A 7 -35.60 5.24 -45.95
CA GLN A 7 -34.57 6.18 -46.39
C GLN A 7 -33.22 5.94 -45.71
N ALA A 8 -33.20 5.47 -44.45
CA ALA A 8 -31.98 5.01 -43.80
C ALA A 8 -31.39 3.76 -44.48
N ILE A 9 -32.23 2.82 -44.91
CA ILE A 9 -31.80 1.60 -45.62
C ILE A 9 -31.23 1.91 -47.02
N GLN A 10 -31.77 2.92 -47.73
CA GLN A 10 -31.25 3.31 -49.05
C GLN A 10 -29.93 4.08 -49.02
N ASN A 11 -29.57 4.74 -47.92
CA ASN A 11 -28.44 5.67 -47.88
C ASN A 11 -27.04 5.00 -47.80
N GLY A 12 -26.94 3.68 -47.76
CA GLY A 12 -25.70 2.94 -48.08
C GLY A 12 -24.48 3.25 -47.20
N VAL A 13 -24.66 3.83 -46.02
CA VAL A 13 -23.57 4.16 -45.09
C VAL A 13 -23.01 2.86 -44.51
N ASN A 14 -22.02 2.30 -45.20
CA ASN A 14 -21.36 1.06 -44.77
C ASN A 14 -20.69 1.33 -43.40
N PRO A 15 -21.15 0.70 -42.32
CA PRO A 15 -20.85 1.14 -40.96
C PRO A 15 -19.36 0.95 -40.64
N THR A 16 -18.73 1.99 -40.11
CA THR A 16 -17.29 2.05 -39.91
C THR A 16 -16.80 0.95 -38.94
N PRO A 17 -15.75 0.18 -39.30
CA PRO A 17 -15.11 -0.76 -38.38
C PRO A 17 -14.63 -0.08 -37.09
N THR A 18 -14.82 -0.72 -35.94
CA THR A 18 -14.37 -0.21 -34.62
C THR A 18 -13.59 -1.26 -33.84
N LEU A 19 -12.68 -0.79 -32.98
CA LEU A 19 -11.81 -1.61 -32.13
C LEU A 19 -11.61 -0.91 -30.78
N ASN A 20 -11.95 -1.59 -29.69
CA ASN A 20 -11.86 -1.12 -28.32
C ASN A 20 -10.87 -1.99 -27.52
N LYS A 21 -10.29 -1.43 -26.46
CA LYS A 21 -9.30 -2.09 -25.60
C LYS A 21 -9.30 -1.46 -24.20
N THR A 22 -9.09 -2.25 -23.14
CA THR A 22 -9.14 -1.77 -21.75
C THR A 22 -7.87 -1.06 -21.26
N THR A 23 -6.84 -0.90 -22.10
CA THR A 23 -5.64 -0.09 -21.78
C THR A 23 -4.89 0.33 -23.04
N SER A 24 -4.15 1.44 -22.96
CA SER A 24 -3.14 1.86 -23.92
C SER A 24 -1.72 1.44 -23.54
N THR A 25 -1.48 0.97 -22.31
CA THR A 25 -0.15 0.61 -21.80
C THR A 25 -0.15 -0.66 -20.93
N LEU A 26 0.96 -1.40 -20.92
CA LEU A 26 1.27 -2.49 -19.98
C LEU A 26 2.73 -2.37 -19.55
N ALA A 27 2.95 -1.92 -18.31
CA ALA A 27 4.27 -1.76 -17.71
C ALA A 27 4.53 -2.89 -16.71
N PHE A 28 5.48 -3.77 -17.02
CA PHE A 28 5.82 -4.96 -16.24
C PHE A 28 6.87 -4.70 -15.13
N GLY A 29 7.54 -3.54 -15.18
CA GLY A 29 8.62 -3.22 -14.25
C GLY A 29 9.89 -4.07 -14.45
N PRO A 30 10.76 -4.15 -13.45
CA PRO A 30 11.99 -4.95 -13.50
C PRO A 30 11.74 -6.42 -13.14
N LEU A 31 12.25 -7.34 -13.98
CA LEU A 31 12.24 -8.80 -13.74
C LEU A 31 13.66 -9.36 -13.94
N ALA A 32 13.98 -10.47 -13.25
CA ALA A 32 15.21 -11.22 -13.53
C ALA A 32 15.16 -11.85 -14.93
N THR A 33 16.31 -11.98 -15.61
CA THR A 33 16.35 -12.61 -16.93
C THR A 33 15.86 -14.07 -16.90
N ASN A 34 15.07 -14.45 -17.90
CA ASN A 34 14.38 -15.73 -18.06
C ASN A 34 13.30 -16.04 -17.01
N TRP A 35 12.91 -15.06 -16.19
CA TRP A 35 11.78 -15.17 -15.27
C TRP A 35 10.62 -14.26 -15.70
N PRO A 36 9.51 -14.83 -16.21
CA PRO A 36 8.43 -14.03 -16.77
C PRO A 36 7.47 -13.44 -15.73
N ALA A 37 6.69 -12.47 -16.19
CA ALA A 37 5.43 -12.06 -15.55
C ALA A 37 4.35 -11.86 -16.62
N THR A 38 3.08 -11.90 -16.19
CA THR A 38 1.92 -11.74 -17.08
C THR A 38 1.01 -10.61 -16.62
N LEU A 39 0.62 -9.75 -17.56
CA LEU A 39 -0.45 -8.76 -17.41
C LEU A 39 -1.52 -9.05 -18.48
N SER A 40 -2.77 -8.62 -18.29
CA SER A 40 -3.84 -8.85 -19.26
C SER A 40 -4.62 -7.59 -19.57
N PHE A 41 -5.16 -7.52 -20.78
CA PHE A 41 -6.16 -6.54 -21.20
C PHE A 41 -7.30 -7.25 -21.94
N ASN A 42 -8.45 -6.61 -22.06
CA ASN A 42 -9.53 -7.10 -22.90
C ASN A 42 -9.65 -6.23 -24.15
N LEU A 43 -10.06 -6.83 -25.28
CA LEU A 43 -10.37 -6.13 -26.52
C LEU A 43 -11.71 -6.58 -27.10
N SER A 44 -12.37 -5.72 -27.86
CA SER A 44 -13.58 -6.04 -28.63
C SER A 44 -13.57 -5.26 -29.95
N ALA A 45 -14.26 -5.76 -30.97
CA ALA A 45 -14.34 -5.07 -32.26
C ALA A 45 -15.67 -5.34 -32.95
N THR A 46 -16.18 -4.38 -33.73
CA THR A 46 -17.42 -4.53 -34.50
C THR A 46 -17.28 -3.99 -35.92
N GLN A 47 -18.20 -4.40 -36.79
CA GLN A 47 -18.25 -4.02 -38.21
C GLN A 47 -16.97 -4.31 -39.00
N LEU A 48 -16.16 -5.27 -38.54
CA LEU A 48 -14.92 -5.65 -39.21
C LEU A 48 -15.19 -6.31 -40.57
N THR A 49 -14.51 -5.84 -41.61
CA THR A 49 -14.64 -6.34 -42.99
C THR A 49 -13.75 -7.54 -43.31
N SER A 50 -12.84 -7.88 -42.40
CA SER A 50 -11.87 -8.97 -42.50
C SER A 50 -11.33 -9.32 -41.10
N ALA A 51 -10.40 -10.27 -41.00
CA ALA A 51 -9.83 -10.65 -39.71
C ALA A 51 -8.92 -9.56 -39.10
N LEU A 52 -8.95 -9.44 -37.78
CA LEU A 52 -8.03 -8.59 -37.01
C LEU A 52 -6.76 -9.38 -36.68
N THR A 53 -5.59 -8.85 -37.01
CA THR A 53 -4.30 -9.42 -36.62
C THR A 53 -3.72 -8.63 -35.45
N LEU A 54 -3.44 -9.36 -34.37
CA LEU A 54 -2.60 -8.89 -33.27
C LEU A 54 -1.16 -9.32 -33.57
N SER A 55 -0.19 -8.43 -33.36
CA SER A 55 1.23 -8.78 -33.48
C SER A 55 2.09 -8.01 -32.49
N VAL A 56 3.19 -8.61 -32.04
CA VAL A 56 4.24 -7.99 -31.24
C VAL A 56 5.60 -8.36 -31.85
N PRO A 57 6.57 -7.43 -31.99
CA PRO A 57 7.85 -7.73 -32.60
C PRO A 57 8.60 -8.88 -31.89
N SER A 58 9.07 -9.84 -32.69
CA SER A 58 9.88 -10.95 -32.19
C SER A 58 11.22 -10.48 -31.61
N GLY A 59 11.80 -11.28 -30.71
CA GLY A 59 13.06 -10.96 -30.03
C GLY A 59 12.94 -9.97 -28.85
N GLN A 60 11.85 -9.20 -28.75
CA GLN A 60 11.66 -8.19 -27.70
C GLN A 60 11.24 -8.72 -26.32
N GLY A 61 11.35 -10.03 -26.06
CA GLY A 61 10.94 -10.65 -24.79
C GLY A 61 9.42 -10.71 -24.53
N PHE A 62 8.59 -10.09 -25.36
CA PHE A 62 7.13 -10.12 -25.25
C PHE A 62 6.51 -11.21 -26.12
N ALA A 63 5.45 -11.84 -25.60
CA ALA A 63 4.52 -12.68 -26.34
C ALA A 63 3.11 -12.51 -25.74
N PHE A 64 2.06 -12.89 -26.45
CA PHE A 64 0.70 -12.83 -25.93
C PHE A 64 -0.09 -14.10 -26.24
N LYS A 65 -1.07 -14.42 -25.40
CA LYS A 65 -2.07 -15.47 -25.65
C LYS A 65 -3.47 -14.89 -25.63
N ILE A 66 -4.38 -15.58 -26.29
CA ILE A 66 -5.80 -15.23 -26.36
C ILE A 66 -6.58 -16.27 -25.55
N GLY A 67 -7.25 -15.83 -24.48
CA GLY A 67 -7.91 -16.73 -23.52
C GLY A 67 -7.01 -17.85 -23.01
N ALA A 68 -7.45 -19.10 -23.18
CA ALA A 68 -6.73 -20.30 -22.78
C ALA A 68 -5.67 -20.80 -23.80
N GLY A 69 -5.44 -20.07 -24.90
CA GLY A 69 -4.49 -20.48 -25.94
C GLY A 69 -3.01 -20.38 -25.55
N SER A 70 -2.13 -20.82 -26.45
CA SER A 70 -0.67 -20.71 -26.30
C SER A 70 -0.16 -19.28 -26.51
N PHE A 71 0.99 -18.94 -25.93
CA PHE A 71 1.67 -17.67 -26.19
C PHE A 71 2.33 -17.64 -27.56
N VAL A 72 2.06 -16.58 -28.33
CA VAL A 72 2.54 -16.34 -29.70
C VAL A 72 2.99 -14.89 -29.88
N THR A 73 3.68 -14.59 -30.97
CA THR A 73 4.05 -13.21 -31.38
C THR A 73 3.10 -12.62 -32.43
N SER A 74 2.26 -13.44 -33.06
CA SER A 74 1.22 -13.02 -34.00
C SER A 74 0.02 -13.95 -33.88
N ALA A 75 -1.19 -13.39 -33.95
CA ALA A 75 -2.44 -14.15 -33.93
C ALA A 75 -3.52 -13.42 -34.74
N THR A 76 -4.42 -14.18 -35.35
CA THR A 76 -5.51 -13.64 -36.16
C THR A 76 -6.85 -14.00 -35.51
N LEU A 77 -7.65 -12.98 -35.21
CA LEU A 77 -9.03 -13.08 -34.74
C LEU A 77 -9.99 -12.88 -35.92
N THR A 78 -10.63 -13.98 -36.34
CA THR A 78 -11.66 -13.95 -37.38
C THR A 78 -12.99 -13.50 -36.77
N PRO A 79 -13.58 -12.37 -37.21
CA PRO A 79 -14.86 -11.92 -36.69
C PRO A 79 -16.02 -12.83 -37.12
N ALA A 80 -16.97 -13.06 -36.22
CA ALA A 80 -18.27 -13.64 -36.56
C ALA A 80 -19.23 -12.51 -36.92
N SER A 81 -19.76 -12.50 -38.15
CA SER A 81 -20.64 -11.43 -38.66
C SER A 81 -20.08 -10.01 -38.47
N GLY A 82 -18.76 -9.84 -38.60
CA GLY A 82 -18.07 -8.56 -38.38
C GLY A 82 -17.75 -8.23 -36.92
N VAL A 83 -18.08 -9.10 -35.96
CA VAL A 83 -17.85 -8.88 -34.52
C VAL A 83 -16.75 -9.79 -33.99
N ILE A 84 -15.83 -9.21 -33.22
CA ILE A 84 -14.99 -9.91 -32.25
C ILE A 84 -15.58 -9.61 -30.86
N PRO A 85 -16.15 -10.61 -30.16
CA PRO A 85 -16.66 -10.41 -28.81
C PRO A 85 -15.53 -10.05 -27.85
N MET A 86 -15.88 -9.50 -26.69
CA MET A 86 -14.90 -9.09 -25.69
C MET A 86 -13.99 -10.26 -25.29
N THR A 87 -12.70 -10.11 -25.56
CA THR A 87 -11.70 -11.17 -25.58
C THR A 87 -10.50 -10.80 -24.72
N THR A 88 -10.18 -11.62 -23.72
CA THR A 88 -8.99 -11.43 -22.87
C THR A 88 -7.72 -11.82 -23.61
N VAL A 89 -6.76 -10.89 -23.63
CA VAL A 89 -5.41 -11.09 -24.13
C VAL A 89 -4.44 -10.95 -22.97
N THR A 90 -3.79 -12.06 -22.61
CA THR A 90 -2.71 -12.06 -21.62
C THR A 90 -1.39 -11.85 -22.33
N VAL A 91 -0.67 -10.79 -21.98
CA VAL A 91 0.68 -10.49 -22.46
C VAL A 91 1.68 -10.99 -21.40
N ARG A 92 2.65 -11.77 -21.84
CA ARG A 92 3.80 -12.23 -21.04
C ARG A 92 5.02 -11.42 -21.44
N PHE A 93 5.70 -10.84 -20.46
CA PHE A 93 7.05 -10.32 -20.61
C PHE A 93 8.03 -11.34 -20.02
N ASN A 94 9.07 -11.67 -20.77
CA ASN A 94 10.18 -12.54 -20.36
C ASN A 94 11.51 -11.93 -20.86
N PRO A 95 12.23 -11.14 -20.04
CA PRO A 95 13.47 -10.53 -20.49
C PRO A 95 14.57 -11.58 -20.67
N THR A 96 15.25 -11.54 -21.81
CA THR A 96 16.36 -12.44 -22.16
C THR A 96 17.74 -11.83 -21.95
N ALA A 97 17.81 -10.51 -21.77
CA ALA A 97 19.04 -9.72 -21.62
C ALA A 97 18.85 -8.60 -20.58
N VAL A 98 19.97 -8.05 -20.10
CA VAL A 98 20.01 -7.01 -19.06
C VAL A 98 19.87 -5.63 -19.70
N GLN A 99 18.63 -5.24 -19.98
CA GLN A 99 18.31 -3.99 -20.68
C GLN A 99 16.88 -3.52 -20.37
N ASN A 100 16.58 -2.26 -20.72
CA ASN A 100 15.20 -1.78 -20.80
C ASN A 100 14.56 -2.28 -22.10
N TYR A 101 13.33 -2.77 -22.01
CA TYR A 101 12.52 -3.21 -23.15
C TYR A 101 11.35 -2.24 -23.34
N SER A 102 11.15 -1.81 -24.58
CA SER A 102 10.02 -0.97 -25.00
C SER A 102 9.60 -1.37 -26.40
N THR A 103 8.31 -1.69 -26.58
CA THR A 103 7.76 -2.03 -27.89
C THR A 103 6.25 -1.77 -27.91
N THR A 104 5.57 -2.14 -29.00
CA THR A 104 4.10 -2.11 -29.06
C THR A 104 3.52 -3.46 -29.46
N LEU A 105 2.38 -3.81 -28.87
CA LEU A 105 1.46 -4.79 -29.46
C LEU A 105 0.56 -4.04 -30.44
N SER A 106 0.69 -4.37 -31.72
CA SER A 106 -0.08 -3.80 -32.84
C SER A 106 -1.37 -4.58 -33.06
N GLN A 107 -2.43 -3.87 -33.45
CA GLN A 107 -3.78 -4.37 -33.73
C GLN A 107 -4.20 -3.79 -35.09
N SER A 108 -4.24 -4.61 -36.13
CA SER A 108 -4.40 -4.15 -37.52
C SER A 108 -5.20 -5.14 -38.38
N GLY A 109 -5.70 -4.71 -39.53
CA GLY A 109 -6.65 -5.49 -40.35
C GLY A 109 -8.10 -5.15 -40.02
N GLY A 110 -9.05 -5.96 -40.46
CA GLY A 110 -10.49 -5.75 -40.22
C GLY A 110 -11.11 -4.46 -40.79
N GLY A 111 -10.33 -3.61 -41.47
CA GLY A 111 -10.75 -2.28 -41.91
C GLY A 111 -10.66 -1.19 -40.82
N VAL A 112 -10.13 -1.49 -39.62
CA VAL A 112 -9.85 -0.46 -38.61
C VAL A 112 -8.51 0.23 -38.87
N THR A 113 -8.39 1.50 -38.46
CA THR A 113 -7.09 2.16 -38.30
C THR A 113 -6.25 1.39 -37.29
N THR A 114 -5.00 1.07 -37.64
CA THR A 114 -4.07 0.34 -36.76
C THR A 114 -3.96 1.00 -35.39
N GLN A 115 -4.18 0.22 -34.33
CA GLN A 115 -3.98 0.63 -32.95
C GLN A 115 -2.78 -0.08 -32.31
N THR A 116 -2.26 0.52 -31.24
CA THR A 116 -1.16 -0.04 -30.44
C THR A 116 -1.49 -0.08 -28.95
N ILE A 117 -0.80 -0.95 -28.23
CA ILE A 117 -0.61 -0.89 -26.77
C ILE A 117 0.90 -0.83 -26.51
N SER A 118 1.35 0.15 -25.74
CA SER A 118 2.76 0.29 -25.35
C SER A 118 3.13 -0.74 -24.30
N LEU A 119 4.11 -1.60 -24.60
CA LEU A 119 4.64 -2.61 -23.69
C LEU A 119 6.00 -2.17 -23.17
N SER A 120 6.21 -2.18 -21.85
CA SER A 120 7.50 -1.82 -21.24
C SER A 120 7.87 -2.68 -20.05
N GLY A 121 9.17 -2.82 -19.80
CA GLY A 121 9.74 -3.53 -18.67
C GLY A 121 11.28 -3.49 -18.72
N SER A 122 11.96 -4.10 -17.75
CA SER A 122 13.42 -4.21 -17.77
C SER A 122 13.90 -5.57 -17.29
N GLY A 123 14.98 -6.04 -17.89
CA GLY A 123 15.69 -7.26 -17.49
C GLY A 123 16.82 -6.95 -16.53
N LEU A 124 16.87 -7.66 -15.40
CA LEU A 124 17.94 -7.60 -14.42
C LEU A 124 18.88 -8.80 -14.56
N ALA A 125 20.18 -8.59 -14.32
CA ALA A 125 21.20 -9.65 -14.35
C ALA A 125 20.96 -10.75 -13.30
N THR A 126 20.36 -10.38 -12.17
CA THR A 126 20.01 -11.25 -11.05
C THR A 126 18.73 -10.73 -10.40
N SER A 127 18.02 -11.59 -9.68
CA SER A 127 16.95 -11.14 -8.78
C SER A 127 17.54 -10.30 -7.63
N PRO A 128 16.85 -9.28 -7.11
CA PRO A 128 17.26 -8.59 -5.89
C PRO A 128 17.42 -9.57 -4.72
N THR A 129 18.47 -9.42 -3.92
CA THR A 129 18.72 -10.29 -2.76
C THR A 129 17.61 -10.15 -1.71
N LEU A 130 16.96 -11.26 -1.38
CA LEU A 130 16.04 -11.31 -0.24
C LEU A 130 16.86 -11.40 1.04
N ILE A 131 16.61 -10.51 2.00
CA ILE A 131 17.26 -10.56 3.32
C ILE A 131 16.34 -11.28 4.29
N GLY A 132 16.87 -12.30 4.95
CA GLY A 132 16.27 -12.96 6.10
C GLY A 132 17.11 -12.75 7.36
N TYR A 133 16.51 -12.99 8.51
CA TYR A 133 17.16 -12.90 9.81
C TYR A 133 16.88 -14.18 10.59
N LEU A 134 17.85 -14.67 11.39
CA LEU A 134 17.59 -15.80 12.27
C LEU A 134 16.39 -15.52 13.19
N THR A 135 15.60 -16.54 13.49
CA THR A 135 14.46 -16.52 14.43
C THR A 135 13.29 -15.59 14.08
N THR A 136 13.42 -14.74 13.06
CA THR A 136 12.35 -13.87 12.55
C THR A 136 11.51 -14.60 11.50
N ALA A 137 10.19 -14.41 11.50
CA ALA A 137 9.31 -14.94 10.45
C ALA A 137 9.57 -14.23 9.10
N PHE A 138 9.62 -15.02 8.03
CA PHE A 138 9.89 -14.60 6.66
C PHE A 138 8.73 -15.06 5.75
N SER A 139 8.33 -14.22 4.80
CA SER A 139 7.35 -14.57 3.76
C SER A 139 7.48 -13.65 2.55
N ARG A 140 7.95 -14.17 1.41
CA ARG A 140 8.19 -13.44 0.14
C ARG A 140 7.78 -14.30 -1.08
N PRO A 141 7.03 -13.76 -2.06
CA PRO A 141 6.77 -14.46 -3.32
C PRO A 141 7.99 -14.41 -4.26
N LEU A 142 8.16 -15.45 -5.09
CA LEU A 142 9.13 -15.46 -6.19
C LEU A 142 8.63 -14.72 -7.44
N GLY A 143 7.34 -14.37 -7.50
CA GLY A 143 6.67 -13.72 -8.64
C GLY A 143 5.34 -14.41 -8.98
N THR A 144 4.48 -13.71 -9.71
CA THR A 144 3.10 -14.16 -10.00
C THR A 144 2.96 -14.74 -11.41
N LEU A 145 2.90 -16.07 -11.51
CA LEU A 145 2.61 -16.79 -12.76
C LEU A 145 1.33 -17.62 -12.59
N PRO A 146 0.19 -17.17 -13.15
CA PRO A 146 -1.10 -17.85 -13.00
C PRO A 146 -1.06 -19.30 -13.53
N GLY A 147 -1.39 -20.26 -12.66
CA GLY A 147 -1.39 -21.68 -12.99
C GLY A 147 0.00 -22.34 -13.02
N ALA A 148 1.06 -21.66 -12.59
CA ALA A 148 2.38 -22.27 -12.46
C ALA A 148 2.49 -23.18 -11.22
N THR A 149 3.24 -24.27 -11.37
CA THR A 149 3.73 -25.09 -10.25
C THR A 149 5.20 -24.77 -10.02
N TYR A 150 5.56 -24.47 -8.78
CA TYR A 150 6.88 -24.01 -8.36
C TYR A 150 7.65 -25.14 -7.64
N ALA A 151 8.94 -25.28 -7.92
CA ALA A 151 9.81 -26.25 -7.25
C ALA A 151 11.21 -25.67 -7.00
N LEU A 152 11.90 -26.17 -5.97
CA LEU A 152 13.34 -25.99 -5.81
C LEU A 152 14.05 -26.93 -6.80
N ALA A 153 14.79 -26.37 -7.75
CA ALA A 153 15.46 -27.12 -8.82
C ALA A 153 16.92 -27.46 -8.47
N SER A 154 17.64 -26.55 -7.81
CA SER A 154 18.98 -26.80 -7.28
C SER A 154 19.39 -25.80 -6.19
N GLY A 155 20.49 -26.10 -5.50
CA GLY A 155 20.92 -25.36 -4.31
C GLY A 155 20.11 -25.75 -3.07
N THR A 156 20.22 -24.95 -2.01
CA THR A 156 19.51 -25.17 -0.74
C THR A 156 18.75 -23.92 -0.33
N LEU A 157 17.55 -24.11 0.23
CA LEU A 157 16.90 -23.06 1.02
C LEU A 157 17.71 -22.81 2.30
N PRO A 158 17.66 -21.59 2.87
CA PRO A 158 18.06 -21.39 4.24
C PRO A 158 17.27 -22.32 5.18
N PRO A 159 17.92 -23.05 6.10
CA PRO A 159 17.24 -23.92 7.06
C PRO A 159 16.10 -23.20 7.78
N GLY A 160 14.92 -23.81 7.81
CA GLY A 160 13.70 -23.22 8.38
C GLY A 160 12.84 -22.40 7.40
N LEU A 161 13.27 -22.21 6.14
CA LEU A 161 12.40 -21.75 5.06
C LEU A 161 11.88 -22.92 4.20
N VAL A 162 10.66 -22.77 3.70
CA VAL A 162 9.97 -23.69 2.79
C VAL A 162 9.37 -22.93 1.60
N LEU A 163 9.23 -23.62 0.46
CA LEU A 163 8.54 -23.12 -0.73
C LEU A 163 7.12 -23.69 -0.78
N ASN A 164 6.11 -22.83 -0.92
CA ASN A 164 4.78 -23.27 -1.34
C ASN A 164 4.78 -23.48 -2.87
N SER A 165 4.61 -24.73 -3.29
CA SER A 165 4.67 -25.15 -4.70
C SER A 165 3.50 -24.67 -5.56
N THR A 166 2.42 -24.17 -4.98
CA THR A 166 1.24 -23.68 -5.71
C THR A 166 1.20 -22.15 -5.80
N THR A 167 1.77 -21.43 -4.83
CA THR A 167 1.76 -19.96 -4.79
C THR A 167 3.11 -19.31 -5.09
N GLY A 168 4.19 -20.09 -5.15
CA GLY A 168 5.55 -19.56 -5.34
C GLY A 168 6.07 -18.74 -4.15
N VAL A 169 5.45 -18.87 -2.97
CA VAL A 169 5.84 -18.13 -1.75
C VAL A 169 6.89 -18.92 -0.97
N LEU A 170 8.04 -18.29 -0.75
CA LEU A 170 9.02 -18.71 0.25
C LEU A 170 8.59 -18.18 1.62
N SER A 171 8.45 -19.06 2.61
CA SER A 171 8.01 -18.68 3.96
C SER A 171 8.63 -19.57 5.05
N GLY A 172 8.61 -19.12 6.30
CA GLY A 172 9.12 -19.87 7.45
C GLY A 172 9.92 -18.98 8.41
N THR A 173 10.87 -19.57 9.14
CA THR A 173 11.71 -18.86 10.11
C THR A 173 13.15 -19.37 9.97
N PRO A 174 14.11 -18.57 9.49
CA PRO A 174 15.49 -19.03 9.31
C PRO A 174 16.16 -19.46 10.62
N THR A 175 16.85 -20.60 10.61
CA THR A 175 17.58 -21.16 11.76
C THR A 175 19.10 -21.25 11.56
N GLN A 176 19.62 -20.86 10.39
CA GLN A 176 21.06 -20.76 10.13
C GLN A 176 21.37 -19.53 9.26
N THR A 177 22.48 -18.86 9.56
CA THR A 177 23.00 -17.73 8.79
C THR A 177 23.80 -18.19 7.58
N GLY A 178 23.70 -17.47 6.48
CA GLY A 178 24.53 -17.69 5.29
C GLY A 178 23.97 -17.00 4.04
N SER A 179 24.81 -16.92 3.02
CA SER A 179 24.40 -16.58 1.66
C SER A 179 23.94 -17.86 0.94
N TYR A 180 22.66 -17.94 0.65
CA TYR A 180 22.03 -19.04 -0.10
C TYR A 180 21.68 -18.54 -1.50
N SER A 181 21.85 -19.39 -2.51
CA SER A 181 21.48 -19.06 -3.90
C SER A 181 20.66 -20.20 -4.52
N PRO A 182 19.46 -20.50 -3.97
CA PRO A 182 18.56 -21.49 -4.54
C PRO A 182 18.14 -21.12 -5.96
N SER A 183 18.11 -22.14 -6.82
CA SER A 183 17.52 -22.08 -8.15
C SER A 183 16.12 -22.69 -8.09
N PHE A 184 15.12 -21.92 -8.49
CA PHE A 184 13.73 -22.34 -8.56
C PHE A 184 13.29 -22.55 -9.99
N THR A 185 12.37 -23.50 -10.21
CA THR A 185 11.60 -23.59 -11.44
C THR A 185 10.15 -23.18 -11.22
N ALA A 186 9.58 -22.50 -12.22
CA ALA A 186 8.14 -22.34 -12.39
C ALA A 186 7.73 -23.06 -13.68
N THR A 187 6.94 -24.13 -13.54
CA THR A 187 6.40 -24.90 -14.66
C THR A 187 4.98 -24.47 -14.93
N THR A 188 4.69 -24.00 -16.14
CA THR A 188 3.35 -23.60 -16.60
C THR A 188 3.10 -24.19 -18.00
N THR A 189 1.87 -24.10 -18.52
CA THR A 189 1.49 -24.64 -19.84
C THR A 189 2.29 -24.09 -21.01
N ASP A 190 3.06 -23.02 -20.80
CA ASP A 190 3.84 -22.30 -21.81
C ASP A 190 5.36 -22.49 -21.70
N GLY A 191 5.84 -23.23 -20.69
CA GLY A 191 7.25 -23.54 -20.50
C GLY A 191 7.66 -23.83 -19.05
N VAL A 192 8.96 -24.08 -18.89
CA VAL A 192 9.63 -24.13 -17.58
C VAL A 192 10.59 -22.94 -17.51
N TYR A 193 10.39 -22.09 -16.50
CA TYR A 193 11.22 -20.91 -16.24
C TYR A 193 12.09 -21.15 -15.03
N THR A 194 13.28 -20.57 -15.01
CA THR A 194 14.28 -20.78 -13.93
C THR A 194 14.69 -19.45 -13.33
N LEU A 195 14.65 -19.35 -12.00
CA LEU A 195 15.07 -18.18 -11.23
C LEU A 195 16.15 -18.57 -10.21
N VAL A 196 17.34 -18.01 -10.36
CA VAL A 196 18.32 -17.98 -9.26
C VAL A 196 17.97 -16.80 -8.37
N GLN A 197 17.50 -17.10 -7.15
CA GLN A 197 17.09 -16.09 -6.18
C GLN A 197 18.12 -16.03 -5.05
N PRO A 198 19.01 -15.03 -5.00
CA PRO A 198 19.89 -14.84 -3.86
C PRO A 198 19.07 -14.55 -2.58
N ILE A 199 19.40 -15.25 -1.50
CA ILE A 199 18.83 -15.06 -0.16
C ILE A 199 19.98 -14.97 0.84
N ASN A 200 20.13 -13.83 1.52
CA ASN A 200 21.11 -13.67 2.58
C ASN A 200 20.40 -13.76 3.94
N VAL A 201 20.68 -14.81 4.72
CA VAL A 201 20.25 -14.87 6.11
C VAL A 201 21.38 -14.36 6.98
N VAL A 202 21.20 -13.16 7.51
CA VAL A 202 22.12 -12.55 8.48
C VAL A 202 21.71 -12.98 9.90
N PRO A 203 22.52 -12.70 10.95
CA PRO A 203 22.20 -13.08 12.32
C PRO A 203 20.81 -12.61 12.80
N ALA A 204 20.39 -13.13 13.96
CA ALA A 204 19.21 -12.60 14.65
C ALA A 204 19.37 -11.10 14.89
N LEU A 205 18.27 -10.41 15.20
CA LEU A 205 18.32 -8.96 15.45
C LEU A 205 19.00 -8.68 16.79
N SER A 206 20.34 -8.72 16.79
CA SER A 206 21.17 -8.46 17.97
C SER A 206 21.02 -7.00 18.38
N GLY A 207 20.15 -6.76 19.35
CA GLY A 207 19.98 -5.47 19.99
C GLY A 207 18.76 -5.42 20.88
N THR A 208 18.73 -4.44 21.77
CA THR A 208 17.59 -4.17 22.66
C THR A 208 16.77 -3.03 22.09
N LEU A 209 15.45 -3.19 22.08
CA LEU A 209 14.50 -2.09 21.88
C LEU A 209 14.41 -1.31 23.19
N LEU A 210 14.98 -0.11 23.23
CA LEU A 210 15.15 0.69 24.44
C LEU A 210 13.95 1.61 24.70
N SER A 211 13.44 2.23 23.63
CA SER A 211 12.09 2.79 23.62
C SER A 211 11.38 2.45 22.33
N TYR A 212 10.05 2.40 22.42
CA TYR A 212 9.15 2.26 21.29
C TYR A 212 7.83 2.91 21.62
N GLU A 213 7.30 3.67 20.67
CA GLU A 213 5.86 3.66 20.43
C GLU A 213 5.56 3.19 19.00
N GLY A 214 4.59 2.30 18.90
CA GLY A 214 3.66 2.24 17.77
C GLY A 214 2.33 2.68 18.35
N PHE A 215 1.73 3.74 17.81
CA PHE A 215 0.57 4.37 18.43
C PHE A 215 -0.74 3.65 18.07
N ASP A 216 -0.97 2.47 18.65
CA ASP A 216 -2.27 1.76 18.68
C ASP A 216 -3.29 2.51 19.56
N TYR A 217 -3.52 3.80 19.27
CA TYR A 217 -4.45 4.66 19.98
C TYR A 217 -5.77 4.81 19.23
N THR A 218 -6.88 4.66 19.96
CA THR A 218 -8.21 4.92 19.40
C THR A 218 -8.35 6.38 18.98
N ALA A 219 -8.91 6.56 17.78
CA ALA A 219 -9.50 7.79 17.28
C ALA A 219 -10.07 8.71 18.38
N SER A 220 -9.78 10.00 18.32
CA SER A 220 -10.36 11.05 19.19
C SER A 220 -9.99 11.01 20.69
N THR A 221 -9.10 10.11 21.12
CA THR A 221 -8.58 10.03 22.52
C THR A 221 -7.65 11.22 22.84
N SER A 222 -7.53 11.67 24.09
CA SER A 222 -6.44 12.62 24.44
C SER A 222 -5.11 11.88 24.62
N ILE A 223 -4.01 12.39 24.04
CA ILE A 223 -2.65 11.88 24.31
C ILE A 223 -2.08 12.39 25.64
N THR A 224 -2.67 13.43 26.22
CA THR A 224 -2.27 13.96 27.52
C THR A 224 -2.63 12.96 28.60
N GLY A 225 -1.62 12.48 29.35
CA GLY A 225 -1.77 11.44 30.39
C GLY A 225 -1.44 10.01 29.93
N LEU A 226 -1.32 9.74 28.63
CA LEU A 226 -0.98 8.40 28.14
C LEU A 226 0.53 8.13 28.17
N THR A 227 0.92 6.93 28.59
CA THR A 227 2.33 6.53 28.84
C THR A 227 3.23 6.48 27.60
N GLY A 228 2.66 6.55 26.39
CA GLY A 228 3.44 6.75 25.18
C GLY A 228 4.31 5.57 24.74
N GLY A 229 3.95 4.35 25.13
CA GLY A 229 4.68 3.12 24.80
C GLY A 229 5.66 2.68 25.89
N THR A 230 6.72 1.97 25.52
CA THR A 230 7.74 1.44 26.43
C THR A 230 9.01 2.27 26.40
N GLY A 231 9.70 2.42 27.55
CA GLY A 231 11.03 3.03 27.64
C GLY A 231 11.06 4.53 27.98
N TRP A 232 9.91 5.16 28.19
CA TRP A 232 9.78 6.58 28.58
C TRP A 232 9.60 6.75 30.10
N ARG A 233 9.93 7.92 30.66
CA ARG A 233 9.84 8.21 32.12
C ARG A 233 8.40 8.35 32.61
N SER A 234 8.13 7.87 33.84
CA SER A 234 7.03 8.35 34.70
C SER A 234 7.30 8.01 36.17
N PRO A 235 7.09 8.96 37.11
CA PRO A 235 6.27 8.60 38.27
C PRO A 235 5.32 9.72 38.78
N SER A 236 5.28 10.91 38.16
CA SER A 236 4.40 12.02 38.61
C SER A 236 3.88 12.95 37.50
N ASN A 237 4.45 12.89 36.30
CA ASN A 237 3.89 13.50 35.10
C ASN A 237 4.14 12.58 33.89
N PRO A 238 3.20 11.67 33.57
CA PRO A 238 3.39 10.60 32.57
C PRO A 238 3.23 11.07 31.12
N SER A 239 3.12 12.37 30.88
CA SER A 239 2.41 12.92 29.71
C SER A 239 3.32 13.52 28.64
N TRP A 240 2.81 13.56 27.40
CA TRP A 240 3.09 14.69 26.51
C TRP A 240 2.69 16.01 27.20
N THR A 241 3.67 16.83 27.58
CA THR A 241 3.45 18.03 28.42
C THR A 241 3.10 19.28 27.60
N SER A 242 1.83 19.41 27.18
CA SER A 242 1.34 20.56 26.42
C SER A 242 0.94 21.75 27.31
N SER A 243 1.56 22.92 27.12
CA SER A 243 1.12 24.22 27.64
C SER A 243 0.44 25.05 26.54
N GLY A 244 -0.68 24.53 26.02
CA GLY A 244 -1.41 25.06 24.88
C GLY A 244 -2.55 24.13 24.48
N THR A 245 -3.27 24.46 23.40
CA THR A 245 -4.48 23.74 22.95
C THR A 245 -4.26 22.23 22.87
N THR A 246 -5.18 21.47 23.48
CA THR A 246 -5.05 20.05 23.82
C THR A 246 -4.56 19.15 22.71
N GLY A 247 -3.56 18.31 23.04
CA GLY A 247 -3.22 17.12 22.29
C GLY A 247 -4.36 16.09 22.36
N THR A 248 -5.22 16.10 21.35
CA THR A 248 -6.09 14.96 21.01
C THR A 248 -5.44 14.16 19.88
N VAL A 249 -5.38 12.84 20.04
CA VAL A 249 -5.47 11.93 18.89
C VAL A 249 -6.72 12.34 18.13
N ALA A 250 -6.62 12.53 16.83
CA ALA A 250 -7.78 12.71 15.96
C ALA A 250 -7.96 11.45 15.09
N ALA A 251 -9.10 11.33 14.40
CA ALA A 251 -9.74 10.03 14.22
C ALA A 251 -9.07 8.99 13.28
N SER A 252 -8.02 9.32 12.53
CA SER A 252 -7.62 8.52 11.35
C SER A 252 -6.18 8.76 10.90
N GLY A 253 -5.59 7.81 10.13
CA GLY A 253 -4.52 8.09 9.14
C GLY A 253 -3.11 7.50 9.34
N LEU A 254 -2.84 6.80 10.46
CA LEU A 254 -1.71 5.85 10.59
C LEU A 254 -2.25 4.42 10.58
N ALA A 255 -3.24 4.21 9.71
CA ALA A 255 -3.55 2.87 9.28
C ALA A 255 -2.36 2.37 8.46
N TYR A 256 -1.84 1.20 8.83
CA TYR A 256 -1.10 0.39 7.86
C TYR A 256 -2.06 0.13 6.69
N THR A 257 -1.73 0.65 5.51
CA THR A 257 -2.59 0.81 4.32
C THR A 257 -3.60 1.98 4.37
N ALA A 258 -3.69 2.73 3.25
CA ALA A 258 -4.71 3.71 2.85
C ALA A 258 -4.44 5.22 3.03
N ILE A 259 -4.17 5.89 1.88
CA ILE A 259 -4.57 7.28 1.64
C ILE A 259 -6.10 7.33 1.49
N ASP A 260 -6.77 8.30 2.11
CA ASP A 260 -8.15 8.67 1.73
C ASP A 260 -8.28 10.14 1.28
N PRO A 261 -8.78 10.37 0.05
CA PRO A 261 -8.95 12.10 -0.81
C PRO A 261 -9.69 13.29 -0.16
N ALA A 262 -10.06 13.16 1.12
CA ALA A 262 -10.79 14.18 1.84
C ALA A 262 -9.77 15.16 2.45
N TYR A 263 -8.94 15.78 1.60
CA TYR A 263 -7.77 16.58 1.98
C TYR A 263 -8.12 17.95 2.61
N THR A 264 -8.98 17.94 3.64
CA THR A 264 -9.06 18.99 4.66
C THR A 264 -8.89 18.36 6.05
N SER A 265 -7.74 18.66 6.68
CA SER A 265 -7.31 18.25 8.03
C SER A 265 -6.80 16.80 8.22
N PHE A 266 -5.47 16.71 8.18
CA PHE A 266 -4.65 15.60 8.67
C PHE A 266 -4.98 15.16 10.10
N ALA A 267 -4.94 13.86 10.28
CA ALA A 267 -4.55 13.14 11.49
C ALA A 267 -3.66 11.95 11.03
N PRO A 268 -3.05 11.16 11.93
CA PRO A 268 -3.00 11.26 13.38
C PRO A 268 -1.54 11.42 13.82
N SER A 269 -1.29 12.31 14.76
CA SER A 269 0.04 12.42 15.33
C SER A 269 -0.05 12.94 16.75
N GLY A 270 1.03 12.78 17.50
CA GLY A 270 1.39 13.78 18.50
C GLY A 270 1.51 15.12 17.79
N ARG A 271 0.42 15.89 17.74
CA ARG A 271 0.30 17.05 16.86
C ARG A 271 1.42 18.03 17.19
N ALA A 272 2.29 18.24 16.21
CA ALA A 272 3.46 19.09 16.35
C ALA A 272 2.98 20.54 16.61
N GLY A 273 3.21 21.05 17.84
CA GLY A 273 2.60 22.29 18.31
C GLY A 273 2.92 23.50 17.42
N ASN A 274 1.89 24.22 16.99
CA ASN A 274 2.05 25.44 16.18
C ASN A 274 2.66 26.57 17.03
N TYR A 275 3.46 27.44 16.42
CA TYR A 275 4.38 28.29 17.19
C TYR A 275 3.67 29.37 18.02
N GLY A 276 3.96 29.39 19.32
CA GLY A 276 3.46 30.42 20.24
C GLY A 276 4.12 30.44 21.63
N GLY A 277 4.80 29.36 22.06
CA GLY A 277 5.39 29.27 23.38
C GLY A 277 6.58 28.30 23.53
N ILE A 278 6.99 28.11 24.78
CA ILE A 278 8.24 27.45 25.22
C ILE A 278 8.22 25.93 24.95
N ARG A 279 9.11 25.41 24.08
CA ARG A 279 9.48 23.98 23.87
C ARG A 279 8.40 22.96 24.31
N GLN A 280 7.29 22.91 23.56
CA GLN A 280 5.97 22.47 24.06
C GLN A 280 5.61 20.98 23.92
N ASN A 281 6.47 20.13 23.33
CA ASN A 281 6.14 18.74 22.96
C ASN A 281 7.30 17.78 23.31
N ASN A 282 7.53 17.56 24.60
CA ASN A 282 8.73 16.87 25.11
C ASN A 282 8.46 15.39 25.45
N ARG A 283 9.36 14.48 25.04
CA ARG A 283 9.39 13.08 25.47
C ARG A 283 10.72 12.77 26.14
N LEU A 284 10.65 12.24 27.36
CA LEU A 284 11.83 11.99 28.20
C LEU A 284 12.12 10.48 28.24
N PRO A 285 13.25 10.00 27.69
CA PRO A 285 13.63 8.59 27.78
C PRO A 285 13.93 8.19 29.24
N ALA A 286 13.71 6.92 29.60
CA ALA A 286 13.89 6.36 30.95
C ALA A 286 15.38 6.20 31.33
N ILE A 287 16.07 7.32 31.41
CA ILE A 287 17.49 7.50 31.76
C ILE A 287 17.74 7.48 33.28
N ASP A 288 16.88 6.81 34.03
CA ASP A 288 17.03 6.63 35.47
C ASP A 288 18.11 5.60 35.80
N ALA A 289 18.63 5.62 37.04
CA ALA A 289 19.58 4.62 37.50
C ALA A 289 18.93 3.22 37.49
N GLY A 290 19.50 2.28 36.72
CA GLY A 290 18.91 0.96 36.47
C GLY A 290 17.79 0.94 35.40
N GLY A 291 17.45 2.09 34.81
CA GLY A 291 16.54 2.15 33.66
C GLY A 291 17.15 1.54 32.39
N VAL A 292 16.31 1.19 31.41
CA VAL A 292 16.72 0.47 30.18
C VAL A 292 17.91 1.10 29.44
N TYR A 293 18.02 2.43 29.44
CA TYR A 293 19.14 3.16 28.84
C TYR A 293 20.44 3.10 29.66
N ALA A 294 20.34 3.05 30.98
CA ALA A 294 21.49 2.87 31.86
C ALA A 294 22.01 1.43 31.77
N THR A 295 21.10 0.45 31.72
CA THR A 295 21.41 -0.97 31.50
C THR A 295 22.04 -1.22 30.12
N ALA A 296 21.68 -0.43 29.11
CA ALA A 296 22.32 -0.43 27.79
C ALA A 296 23.66 0.33 27.73
N GLY A 297 24.14 0.91 28.84
CA GLY A 297 25.39 1.68 28.90
C GLY A 297 25.35 3.06 28.26
N LEU A 298 24.18 3.54 27.82
CA LEU A 298 24.04 4.78 27.02
C LEU A 298 23.79 6.04 27.87
N LYS A 299 23.53 5.90 29.17
CA LYS A 299 23.35 7.01 30.11
C LYS A 299 24.72 7.50 30.62
N ALA A 300 24.93 8.81 30.59
CA ALA A 300 26.13 9.44 31.16
C ALA A 300 26.28 9.21 32.67
N SER A 301 27.51 9.15 33.16
CA SER A 301 27.79 9.03 34.61
C SER A 301 27.67 10.37 35.35
N ASP A 302 27.87 11.49 34.65
CA ASP A 302 27.92 12.85 35.18
C ASP A 302 26.57 13.60 35.14
N GLY A 303 25.56 13.05 34.45
CA GLY A 303 24.24 13.69 34.34
C GLY A 303 23.11 12.77 33.91
N ASN A 304 21.89 13.31 33.92
CA ASN A 304 20.69 12.64 33.41
C ASN A 304 20.46 13.02 31.94
N TYR A 305 21.31 12.46 31.08
CA TYR A 305 21.22 12.46 29.62
C TYR A 305 21.85 11.19 29.03
N LEU A 306 21.56 10.94 27.76
CA LEU A 306 22.25 9.96 26.92
C LEU A 306 23.46 10.61 26.25
N GLY A 307 24.48 9.82 25.95
CA GLY A 307 25.72 10.28 25.32
C GLY A 307 26.60 11.11 26.25
N GLY A 308 27.47 11.94 25.68
CA GLY A 308 28.42 12.76 26.45
C GLY A 308 29.76 12.06 26.71
N SER A 309 30.70 12.78 27.33
CA SER A 309 32.13 12.44 27.42
C SER A 309 32.49 11.12 28.10
N THR A 310 31.53 10.47 28.76
CA THR A 310 31.69 9.25 29.55
C THR A 310 31.01 8.02 28.94
N VAL A 311 30.27 8.19 27.83
CA VAL A 311 29.51 7.12 27.17
C VAL A 311 30.24 6.62 25.93
N THR A 312 30.30 5.30 25.76
CA THR A 312 30.72 4.66 24.51
C THR A 312 29.65 3.69 24.01
N GLY A 313 29.51 3.57 22.69
CA GLY A 313 28.58 2.63 22.08
C GLY A 313 27.78 3.21 20.92
N THR A 314 26.60 2.67 20.66
CA THR A 314 25.77 3.07 19.51
C THR A 314 24.29 3.06 19.87
N LEU A 315 23.61 4.17 19.62
CA LEU A 315 22.15 4.27 19.67
C LEU A 315 21.64 4.45 18.25
N TRP A 316 20.80 3.53 17.80
CA TRP A 316 19.99 3.69 16.60
C TRP A 316 18.62 4.24 16.96
N GLY A 317 18.03 4.98 16.04
CA GLY A 317 16.64 5.41 16.12
C GLY A 317 15.97 5.47 14.75
N SER A 318 14.65 5.44 14.75
CA SER A 318 13.81 5.62 13.56
C SER A 318 12.67 6.57 13.85
N PHE A 319 12.00 7.00 12.78
CA PHE A 319 10.60 7.40 12.80
C PHE A 319 10.02 7.34 11.38
N LEU A 320 8.72 7.06 11.27
CA LEU A 320 7.98 7.35 10.04
C LEU A 320 7.58 8.82 10.06
N VAL A 321 7.63 9.49 8.89
CA VAL A 321 7.08 10.84 8.72
C VAL A 321 6.36 10.99 7.38
N ALA A 322 5.16 11.60 7.44
CA ALA A 322 4.34 11.92 6.29
C ALA A 322 3.92 13.39 6.27
N ALA A 323 3.79 13.95 5.08
CA ALA A 323 3.31 15.29 4.81
C ALA A 323 2.57 15.30 3.46
N ASN A 324 1.46 16.03 3.33
CA ASN A 324 0.79 16.18 2.03
C ASN A 324 1.62 17.02 1.04
N SER A 325 2.54 17.82 1.56
CA SER A 325 3.51 18.63 0.83
C SER A 325 4.72 18.86 1.72
N TRP A 326 5.91 18.78 1.13
CA TRP A 326 7.17 19.11 1.79
C TRP A 326 7.62 20.57 1.60
N SER A 327 6.85 21.38 0.85
CA SER A 327 7.18 22.78 0.54
C SER A 327 6.67 23.81 1.57
N SER A 328 5.57 23.51 2.26
CA SER A 328 4.96 24.42 3.25
C SER A 328 5.22 24.12 4.73
N PRO A 329 5.37 22.87 5.22
CA PRO A 329 5.83 22.65 6.57
C PRO A 329 7.32 22.99 6.68
N GLN A 330 7.75 23.27 7.90
CA GLN A 330 9.15 23.19 8.30
C GLN A 330 9.27 22.09 9.36
N MET A 331 9.66 20.89 8.95
CA MET A 331 9.91 19.77 9.86
C MET A 331 11.06 20.07 10.80
N ILE A 332 10.88 19.79 12.09
CA ILE A 332 11.91 19.85 13.12
C ILE A 332 11.73 18.65 14.07
N PHE A 333 12.71 17.75 14.06
CA PHE A 333 12.89 16.65 15.02
C PHE A 333 14.13 16.98 15.86
N ASN A 334 13.93 17.45 17.10
CA ASN A 334 15.02 17.81 18.01
C ASN A 334 15.35 16.68 18.97
N LEU A 335 16.64 16.44 19.17
CA LEU A 335 17.20 15.67 20.27
C LEU A 335 18.00 16.63 21.15
N ASP A 336 17.40 16.95 22.29
CA ASP A 336 17.69 18.12 23.11
C ASP A 336 18.08 17.72 24.54
N ALA A 337 18.84 18.57 25.21
CA ALA A 337 19.24 18.38 26.60
C ALA A 337 18.91 19.62 27.43
N THR A 338 18.14 19.45 28.50
CA THR A 338 17.85 20.52 29.47
C THR A 338 19.04 20.82 30.40
N THR A 339 19.98 19.87 30.52
CA THR A 339 21.16 19.92 31.40
C THR A 339 22.35 19.25 30.71
N GLY A 340 23.58 19.64 31.06
CA GLY A 340 24.82 19.13 30.46
C GLY A 340 25.42 20.07 29.42
N THR A 341 26.70 19.87 29.09
CA THR A 341 27.54 20.78 28.28
C THR A 341 27.86 20.28 26.87
N GLY A 342 27.37 19.09 26.49
CA GLY A 342 27.58 18.50 25.16
C GLY A 342 26.72 19.13 24.04
N THR A 343 27.01 18.72 22.81
CA THR A 343 26.31 19.21 21.61
C THR A 343 24.89 18.65 21.52
N LYS A 344 23.94 19.46 21.05
CA LYS A 344 22.51 19.11 20.89
C LYS A 344 22.17 19.18 19.41
N VAL A 345 21.30 18.30 18.91
CA VAL A 345 21.18 18.05 17.47
C VAL A 345 19.72 17.96 17.00
N SER A 346 19.49 18.29 15.73
CA SER A 346 18.17 18.35 15.11
C SER A 346 18.22 17.83 13.68
N ILE A 347 17.25 17.01 13.29
CA ILE A 347 16.95 16.69 11.90
C ILE A 347 15.85 17.65 11.46
N ARG A 348 16.16 18.61 10.59
CA ARG A 348 15.19 19.66 10.25
C ARG A 348 15.33 20.24 8.86
N GLN A 349 14.24 20.88 8.45
CA GLN A 349 14.25 21.95 7.47
C GLN A 349 14.68 23.26 8.18
N THR A 350 15.55 24.06 7.57
CA THR A 350 16.01 25.35 8.10
C THR A 350 15.03 26.48 7.78
N SER A 351 14.28 26.34 6.69
CA SER A 351 13.09 27.13 6.33
C SER A 351 12.02 26.19 5.75
N ALA A 352 10.77 26.64 5.62
CA ALA A 352 9.76 25.84 4.92
C ALA A 352 10.22 25.50 3.50
N GLY A 353 10.08 24.22 3.09
CA GLY A 353 10.50 23.74 1.78
C GLY A 353 12.00 23.51 1.57
N SER A 354 12.87 23.86 2.52
CA SER A 354 14.29 23.50 2.42
C SER A 354 14.49 21.99 2.46
N ALA A 355 15.62 21.50 1.94
CA ALA A 355 16.08 20.14 2.20
C ALA A 355 16.23 19.89 3.71
N LEU A 356 16.15 18.62 4.13
CA LEU A 356 16.51 18.24 5.49
C LEU A 356 18.04 18.30 5.64
N THR A 357 18.48 18.86 6.76
CA THR A 357 19.89 18.89 7.16
C THR A 357 19.99 18.66 8.66
N ILE A 358 21.22 18.48 9.16
CA ILE A 358 21.50 18.35 10.59
C ILE A 358 21.97 19.71 11.13
N THR A 359 21.29 20.22 12.16
CA THR A 359 21.59 21.49 12.83
C THR A 359 21.66 21.31 14.35
N ASP A 360 22.00 22.37 15.08
CA ASP A 360 21.68 22.45 16.50
C ASP A 360 20.15 22.55 16.72
N VAL A 361 19.71 22.46 17.97
CA VAL A 361 18.28 22.52 18.34
C VAL A 361 17.61 23.88 18.10
N ASN A 362 18.37 24.92 17.77
CA ASN A 362 17.89 26.27 17.45
C ASN A 362 17.77 26.48 15.93
N GLY A 363 18.68 25.91 15.14
CA GLY A 363 18.82 26.04 13.69
C GLY A 363 20.22 26.48 13.21
N GLY A 364 21.21 26.59 14.11
CA GLY A 364 22.60 26.87 13.77
C GLY A 364 23.28 25.65 13.12
N GLY A 365 24.18 25.89 12.16
CA GLY A 365 24.86 24.81 11.46
C GLY A 365 25.88 24.08 12.34
N LEU A 366 25.91 22.74 12.25
CA LEU A 366 26.90 21.88 12.92
C LEU A 366 27.97 21.35 11.93
N SER A 367 28.14 22.00 10.78
CA SER A 367 29.03 21.54 9.68
C SER A 367 28.69 20.13 9.17
N ALA A 368 27.40 19.81 9.09
CA ALA A 368 26.90 18.56 8.54
C ALA A 368 27.25 18.40 7.06
N THR A 369 27.58 17.17 6.67
CA THR A 369 27.79 16.76 5.28
C THR A 369 26.51 16.12 4.73
N GLY A 370 26.17 16.42 3.46
CA GLY A 370 24.95 15.94 2.82
C GLY A 370 23.68 16.70 3.22
N THR A 371 22.57 16.37 2.55
CA THR A 371 21.20 16.81 2.83
C THR A 371 20.22 15.78 2.24
N ILE A 372 18.97 15.76 2.70
CA ILE A 372 17.88 15.03 2.03
C ILE A 372 16.98 16.05 1.31
N PRO A 373 17.02 16.16 -0.04
CA PRO A 373 16.13 17.05 -0.79
C PRO A 373 14.65 16.72 -0.55
N THR A 374 13.80 17.74 -0.54
CA THR A 374 12.34 17.57 -0.41
C THR A 374 11.73 16.83 -1.61
N SER A 375 12.39 16.83 -2.76
CA SER A 375 12.05 16.00 -3.93
C SER A 375 12.34 14.49 -3.75
N SER A 376 13.09 14.10 -2.73
CA SER A 376 13.31 12.69 -2.35
C SER A 376 12.25 12.17 -1.37
N LEU A 377 11.46 13.06 -0.76
CA LEU A 377 10.45 12.70 0.24
C LEU A 377 9.08 12.50 -0.42
N SER A 378 8.47 11.34 -0.16
CA SER A 378 7.12 11.02 -0.63
C SER A 378 6.06 11.88 0.06
N THR A 379 5.05 12.29 -0.71
CA THR A 379 3.80 12.91 -0.22
C THR A 379 2.61 11.93 -0.20
N THR A 380 2.79 10.71 -0.72
CA THR A 380 1.75 9.69 -0.87
C THR A 380 1.98 8.48 0.04
N THR A 381 3.17 8.32 0.60
CA THR A 381 3.53 7.25 1.54
C THR A 381 4.38 7.78 2.68
N PRO A 382 4.34 7.17 3.89
CA PRO A 382 5.25 7.53 4.97
C PRO A 382 6.71 7.28 4.59
N ASN A 383 7.57 8.23 4.94
CA ASN A 383 9.01 8.17 4.76
C ASN A 383 9.65 7.63 6.05
N LEU A 384 10.44 6.57 5.97
CA LEU A 384 11.23 6.09 7.09
C LEU A 384 12.50 6.93 7.20
N ILE A 385 12.60 7.77 8.24
CA ILE A 385 13.86 8.38 8.64
C ILE A 385 14.51 7.45 9.67
N VAL A 386 15.79 7.18 9.48
CA VAL A 386 16.61 6.41 10.44
C VAL A 386 17.80 7.28 10.83
N PHE A 387 18.23 7.18 12.08
CA PHE A 387 19.41 7.88 12.58
C PHE A 387 20.25 7.00 13.48
N ARG A 388 21.51 7.39 13.65
CA ARG A 388 22.50 6.70 14.51
C ARG A 388 23.35 7.71 15.24
N TYR A 389 23.48 7.56 16.56
CA TYR A 389 24.61 8.07 17.31
C TYR A 389 25.68 7.01 17.44
N VAL A 390 26.94 7.40 17.20
CA VAL A 390 28.12 6.67 17.65
C VAL A 390 28.76 7.50 18.77
N PHE A 391 28.71 6.98 19.99
CA PHE A 391 29.28 7.62 21.17
C PHE A 391 30.73 7.14 21.36
N ASN A 392 31.68 8.08 21.44
CA ASN A 392 33.12 7.84 21.41
C ASN A 392 33.85 8.28 22.70
N GLY A 393 33.11 8.44 23.81
CA GLY A 393 33.63 8.83 25.11
C GLY A 393 34.20 10.25 25.05
N ALA A 394 35.49 10.41 25.39
CA ALA A 394 36.15 11.71 25.38
C ALA A 394 36.47 12.26 23.96
N SER A 395 36.23 11.47 22.90
CA SER A 395 36.41 11.87 21.50
C SER A 395 35.08 12.32 20.88
N ASN A 396 35.14 13.13 19.83
CA ASN A 396 33.95 13.58 19.08
C ASN A 396 33.03 12.41 18.69
N ASP A 397 31.72 12.61 18.88
CA ASP A 397 30.66 11.68 18.50
C ASP A 397 30.22 11.91 17.06
N THR A 398 29.67 10.88 16.43
CA THR A 398 29.07 10.97 15.08
C THR A 398 27.55 10.81 15.16
N PHE A 399 26.82 11.65 14.42
CA PHE A 399 25.37 11.52 14.22
C PHE A 399 25.06 11.42 12.72
N ASP A 400 24.52 10.27 12.33
CA ASP A 400 24.20 9.90 10.95
C ASP A 400 22.69 9.82 10.73
N VAL A 401 22.22 10.13 9.51
CA VAL A 401 20.81 10.11 9.11
C VAL A 401 20.64 9.51 7.71
N TRP A 402 19.62 8.65 7.55
CA TRP A 402 19.20 8.02 6.31
C TRP A 402 17.73 8.29 6.00
N LEU A 403 17.39 8.25 4.71
CA LEU A 403 16.02 8.17 4.20
C LEU A 403 15.79 6.80 3.59
N ASN A 404 14.74 6.10 4.02
CA ASN A 404 14.30 4.79 3.52
C ASN A 404 15.43 3.74 3.35
N PRO A 405 16.37 3.57 4.30
CA PRO A 405 17.45 2.60 4.18
C PRO A 405 16.93 1.16 4.26
N VAL A 406 17.67 0.24 3.64
CA VAL A 406 17.42 -1.21 3.64
C VAL A 406 18.48 -1.99 4.42
N SER A 407 19.64 -1.39 4.71
CA SER A 407 20.70 -2.03 5.52
C SER A 407 21.43 -1.06 6.46
N SER A 408 22.03 -1.61 7.52
CA SER A 408 22.91 -0.87 8.44
C SER A 408 24.25 -0.44 7.81
N SER A 409 24.52 -0.92 6.60
CA SER A 409 25.71 -0.63 5.79
C SER A 409 25.45 0.37 4.67
N ASP A 410 24.22 0.88 4.54
CA ASP A 410 23.89 1.92 3.56
C ASP A 410 24.64 3.22 3.91
N THR A 411 25.04 4.00 2.91
CA THR A 411 25.68 5.30 3.14
C THR A 411 24.67 6.30 3.73
N PRO A 412 24.99 7.02 4.81
CA PRO A 412 24.09 8.05 5.34
C PRO A 412 23.90 9.19 4.35
N ALA A 413 22.67 9.68 4.25
CA ALA A 413 22.30 10.82 3.39
C ALA A 413 22.71 12.17 4.03
N ILE A 414 22.85 12.19 5.36
CA ILE A 414 23.38 13.31 6.13
C ILE A 414 24.24 12.76 7.26
N SER A 415 25.42 13.32 7.50
CA SER A 415 26.29 12.93 8.62
C SER A 415 26.98 14.15 9.23
N VAL A 416 27.18 14.14 10.55
CA VAL A 416 27.94 15.15 11.28
C VAL A 416 28.80 14.49 12.35
N THR A 417 29.98 15.04 12.61
CA THR A 417 30.83 14.65 13.75
C THR A 417 31.14 15.90 14.58
N SER A 418 30.88 15.85 15.89
CA SER A 418 30.97 17.01 16.78
C SER A 418 31.33 16.63 18.21
N ALA A 419 31.61 17.61 19.07
CA ALA A 419 31.99 17.35 20.45
C ALA A 419 30.80 16.81 21.25
N ASN A 420 30.89 15.52 21.63
CA ASN A 420 30.10 14.82 22.65
C ASN A 420 28.59 15.16 22.60
N PHE A 421 27.83 14.46 21.77
CA PHE A 421 26.40 14.68 21.64
C PHE A 421 25.65 14.24 22.91
N ILE A 422 24.68 15.06 23.35
CA ILE A 422 23.81 14.73 24.49
C ILE A 422 22.34 15.00 24.18
N PHE A 423 21.45 14.14 24.70
CA PHE A 423 20.04 14.46 24.83
C PHE A 423 19.39 13.79 26.05
N ASN A 424 18.40 14.46 26.63
CA ASN A 424 17.46 13.90 27.61
C ASN A 424 15.99 14.12 27.24
N ASN A 425 15.75 14.71 26.07
CA ASN A 425 14.46 15.11 25.57
C ASN A 425 14.40 14.92 24.04
N LEU A 426 13.27 14.45 23.54
CA LEU A 426 12.91 14.43 22.12
C LEU A 426 11.74 15.41 21.91
N THR A 427 11.84 16.29 20.91
CA THR A 427 10.78 17.27 20.58
C THR A 427 10.42 17.25 19.11
N LEU A 428 9.13 17.09 18.81
CA LEU A 428 8.57 17.18 17.45
C LEU A 428 7.87 18.52 17.23
N ARG A 429 8.22 19.24 16.15
CA ARG A 429 7.61 20.52 15.77
C ARG A 429 7.48 20.66 14.25
N SER A 430 6.33 21.19 13.80
CA SER A 430 6.18 21.83 12.50
C SER A 430 6.18 23.33 12.72
N VAL A 431 6.86 24.10 11.87
CA VAL A 431 6.77 25.57 11.88
C VAL A 431 6.12 26.02 10.58
N ASN A 432 5.31 27.08 10.68
CA ASN A 432 4.41 27.62 9.65
C ASN A 432 3.11 26.79 9.48
N ALA A 433 1.98 27.48 9.45
CA ALA A 433 0.68 26.93 9.86
C ALA A 433 -0.03 26.01 8.84
N ASN A 434 0.48 25.89 7.61
CA ASN A 434 -0.25 25.32 6.47
C ASN A 434 0.21 23.90 6.08
N GLY A 435 1.23 23.34 6.73
CA GLY A 435 1.72 21.98 6.48
C GLY A 435 1.53 21.07 7.70
N GLY A 436 0.63 20.09 7.59
CA GLY A 436 0.46 19.04 8.59
C GLY A 436 1.54 17.98 8.47
N LEU A 437 2.31 17.80 9.55
CA LEU A 437 3.27 16.71 9.69
C LEU A 437 2.67 15.61 10.57
N VAL A 438 2.75 14.38 10.07
CA VAL A 438 2.44 13.15 10.81
C VAL A 438 3.75 12.45 11.12
N PHE A 439 3.91 12.01 12.37
CA PHE A 439 5.05 11.21 12.83
C PHE A 439 4.52 9.97 13.54
N ASP A 440 5.21 8.84 13.36
CA ASP A 440 4.89 7.55 13.99
C ASP A 440 6.15 6.73 14.21
N GLU A 441 6.01 5.58 14.88
CA GLU A 441 6.99 4.50 14.88
C GLU A 441 8.39 4.98 15.32
N ILE A 442 8.42 5.90 16.30
CA ILE A 442 9.70 6.30 16.89
C ILE A 442 10.20 5.13 17.74
N ARG A 443 11.24 4.48 17.23
CA ARG A 443 11.96 3.41 17.90
C ARG A 443 13.33 3.96 18.29
N LEU A 444 13.81 3.56 19.46
CA LEU A 444 15.17 3.78 19.93
C LEU A 444 15.72 2.44 20.37
N GLY A 445 16.87 2.02 19.85
CA GLY A 445 17.42 0.69 20.08
C GLY A 445 18.91 0.59 19.83
N THR A 446 19.53 -0.52 20.21
CA THR A 446 21.00 -0.68 20.09
C THR A 446 21.45 -1.19 18.71
N SER A 447 20.55 -1.45 17.76
CA SER A 447 20.90 -1.85 16.39
C SER A 447 19.85 -1.43 15.35
N PHE A 448 20.28 -1.28 14.09
CA PHE A 448 19.43 -0.88 12.96
C PHE A 448 18.16 -1.74 12.81
N PRO A 449 18.20 -3.09 12.78
CA PRO A 449 16.99 -3.87 12.50
C PRO A 449 15.90 -3.78 13.58
N ILE A 450 16.30 -3.45 14.81
CA ILE A 450 15.39 -3.22 15.93
C ILE A 450 14.57 -1.92 15.74
N VAL A 451 15.11 -0.95 14.99
CA VAL A 451 14.43 0.30 14.63
C VAL A 451 13.87 0.30 13.20
N THR A 452 14.23 -0.65 12.33
CA THR A 452 13.75 -0.71 10.93
C THR A 452 12.85 -1.92 10.56
N PRO A 453 11.87 -2.38 11.38
CA PRO A 453 10.95 -3.45 10.97
C PRO A 453 9.90 -3.02 9.92
N TYR A 454 9.89 -1.75 9.49
CA TYR A 454 8.94 -1.23 8.49
C TYR A 454 9.09 -1.93 7.14
N THR A 455 8.16 -2.86 6.86
CA THR A 455 7.89 -3.36 5.52
C THR A 455 6.68 -2.60 4.98
N ALA A 456 6.86 -1.80 3.93
CA ALA A 456 5.80 -0.92 3.44
C ALA A 456 4.49 -1.67 3.13
N PRO A 457 3.31 -1.14 3.55
CA PRO A 457 2.02 -1.76 3.26
C PRO A 457 1.76 -1.87 1.75
N SER A 458 1.30 -3.03 1.30
CA SER A 458 0.67 -3.17 -0.03
C SER A 458 -0.58 -2.30 -0.09
N ALA A 459 -0.76 -1.53 -1.16
CA ALA A 459 -1.94 -0.67 -1.34
C ALA A 459 -3.25 -1.48 -1.19
N THR A 460 -4.23 -0.95 -0.45
CA THR A 460 -5.57 -1.54 -0.37
C THR A 460 -6.22 -1.57 -1.75
N GLY A 461 -7.11 -2.53 -1.97
CA GLY A 461 -7.91 -2.60 -3.18
C GLY A 461 -8.65 -1.32 -3.60
N VAL A 462 -9.07 -0.44 -2.67
CA VAL A 462 -9.75 0.82 -3.03
C VAL A 462 -8.78 1.86 -3.59
N GLN A 463 -7.57 1.98 -3.03
CA GLN A 463 -6.47 2.75 -3.63
C GLN A 463 -6.04 2.20 -4.99
N THR A 464 -5.95 0.87 -5.13
CA THR A 464 -5.65 0.23 -6.42
C THR A 464 -6.72 0.59 -7.45
N PHE A 465 -8.00 0.46 -7.09
CA PHE A 465 -9.14 0.86 -7.91
C PHE A 465 -9.09 2.34 -8.32
N ARG A 466 -8.89 3.26 -7.37
CA ARG A 466 -8.73 4.70 -7.64
C ARG A 466 -7.62 4.96 -8.67
N THR A 467 -6.46 4.33 -8.46
CA THR A 467 -5.30 4.41 -9.36
C THR A 467 -5.60 3.83 -10.76
N THR A 468 -6.30 2.70 -10.83
CA THR A 468 -6.68 2.05 -12.09
C THR A 468 -7.66 2.89 -12.91
N HIS A 469 -8.61 3.57 -12.27
CA HIS A 469 -9.65 4.36 -12.94
C HIS A 469 -9.34 5.87 -12.99
N GLY A 470 -8.10 6.28 -12.71
CA GLY A 470 -7.67 7.68 -12.81
C GLY A 470 -8.37 8.63 -11.83
N LEU A 471 -9.03 8.09 -10.79
CA LEU A 471 -9.58 8.89 -9.71
C LEU A 471 -8.45 9.53 -8.91
N ALA A 472 -8.78 10.58 -8.15
CA ALA A 472 -7.90 11.10 -7.11
C ALA A 472 -7.37 9.95 -6.24
N ALA A 473 -6.13 10.07 -5.73
CA ALA A 473 -5.55 9.06 -4.85
C ALA A 473 -6.26 9.01 -3.47
N ASP A 474 -7.02 10.07 -3.21
CA ASP A 474 -7.67 10.55 -1.95
C ASP A 474 -10.63 10.59 -1.23
N GLY A 475 -11.64 9.66 -1.51
CA GLY A 475 -13.08 9.67 -1.11
C GLY A 475 -13.94 10.74 -1.83
N SER A 476 -13.35 11.87 -2.19
CA SER A 476 -13.97 13.03 -2.84
C SER A 476 -14.51 12.70 -4.24
N GLN A 477 -13.98 11.65 -4.88
CA GLN A 477 -14.54 11.07 -6.11
C GLN A 477 -15.21 9.70 -5.92
N ASP A 478 -15.11 9.07 -4.76
CA ASP A 478 -15.74 7.76 -4.46
C ASP A 478 -17.27 7.89 -4.33
N LEU A 479 -17.77 9.02 -3.84
CA LEU A 479 -19.21 9.30 -3.71
C LEU A 479 -19.81 10.04 -4.92
N LEU A 480 -19.04 10.28 -5.99
CA LEU A 480 -19.56 10.80 -7.25
C LEU A 480 -20.17 9.68 -8.08
N ALA A 481 -21.24 10.00 -8.83
CA ALA A 481 -21.86 9.16 -9.84
C ALA A 481 -21.71 9.85 -11.22
N PRO A 482 -20.51 9.88 -11.81
CA PRO A 482 -20.21 10.68 -13.01
C PRO A 482 -21.05 10.28 -14.23
N ALA A 483 -21.43 8.99 -14.29
CA ALA A 483 -22.32 8.42 -15.30
C ALA A 483 -23.78 8.93 -15.27
N GLY A 484 -24.19 9.65 -14.21
CA GLY A 484 -25.59 10.09 -14.04
C GLY A 484 -26.58 8.95 -13.72
N ASP A 485 -26.09 7.74 -13.47
CA ASP A 485 -26.88 6.54 -13.13
C ASP A 485 -27.33 6.47 -11.66
N GLY A 486 -26.88 7.42 -10.83
CA GLY A 486 -27.12 7.46 -9.39
C GLY A 486 -26.27 6.47 -8.58
N ILE A 487 -25.29 5.80 -9.21
CA ILE A 487 -24.51 4.73 -8.60
C ILE A 487 -23.07 5.22 -8.44
N THR A 488 -22.66 5.43 -7.20
CA THR A 488 -21.35 6.06 -6.93
C THR A 488 -20.19 5.11 -7.22
N ASN A 489 -19.03 5.69 -7.52
CA ASN A 489 -17.79 4.97 -7.79
C ASN A 489 -17.43 3.94 -6.69
N LEU A 490 -17.72 4.26 -5.42
CA LEU A 490 -17.61 3.35 -4.28
C LEU A 490 -18.48 2.09 -4.41
N LEU A 491 -19.74 2.26 -4.81
CA LEU A 491 -20.66 1.12 -5.03
C LEU A 491 -20.20 0.29 -6.23
N LYS A 492 -19.69 0.96 -7.29
CA LYS A 492 -19.11 0.28 -8.45
C LYS A 492 -17.88 -0.56 -8.07
N TYR A 493 -17.02 -0.06 -7.18
CA TYR A 493 -15.89 -0.82 -6.60
C TYR A 493 -16.32 -1.96 -5.66
N ALA A 494 -17.37 -1.74 -4.84
CA ALA A 494 -17.80 -2.68 -3.80
C ALA A 494 -18.54 -3.90 -4.39
N PHE A 495 -19.60 -3.66 -5.16
CA PHE A 495 -20.47 -4.71 -5.71
C PHE A 495 -19.94 -5.32 -7.03
N ASN A 496 -18.62 -5.22 -7.23
CA ASN A 496 -17.91 -5.74 -8.39
C ASN A 496 -18.51 -5.24 -9.72
N MET A 497 -18.91 -3.97 -9.84
CA MET A 497 -19.68 -3.48 -11.00
C MET A 497 -18.83 -2.80 -12.10
N LEU A 498 -17.50 -2.78 -11.94
CA LEU A 498 -16.55 -2.33 -12.95
C LEU A 498 -15.60 -3.47 -13.31
N GLY A 499 -15.34 -3.63 -14.60
CA GLY A 499 -14.65 -4.78 -15.16
C GLY A 499 -15.23 -5.16 -16.51
N THR A 500 -15.48 -6.45 -16.70
CA THR A 500 -15.75 -7.06 -18.02
C THR A 500 -16.65 -8.31 -17.98
N GLY A 501 -17.18 -8.69 -16.82
CA GLY A 501 -18.18 -9.74 -16.65
C GLY A 501 -19.62 -9.25 -16.81
N ALA A 502 -20.58 -10.19 -16.91
CA ALA A 502 -22.00 -9.85 -16.94
C ALA A 502 -22.42 -9.12 -15.65
N GLY A 503 -23.03 -7.94 -15.79
CA GLY A 503 -23.34 -7.03 -14.68
C GLY A 503 -22.25 -5.99 -14.35
N GLN A 504 -21.14 -5.99 -15.10
CA GLN A 504 -20.08 -4.97 -15.00
C GLN A 504 -20.17 -3.97 -16.16
N ALA A 505 -19.71 -2.74 -15.93
CA ALA A 505 -19.38 -1.79 -16.98
C ALA A 505 -17.87 -1.77 -17.23
N GLU A 506 -17.50 -1.46 -18.48
CA GLU A 506 -16.09 -1.37 -18.91
C GLU A 506 -15.44 -0.03 -18.51
N ASP A 507 -16.25 0.98 -18.21
CA ASP A 507 -15.83 2.35 -17.86
C ASP A 507 -16.63 2.87 -16.65
N ILE A 508 -15.97 3.69 -15.83
CA ILE A 508 -16.51 4.31 -14.61
C ILE A 508 -17.55 5.41 -14.92
N ASP A 509 -17.36 6.09 -16.05
CA ASP A 509 -18.25 7.15 -16.54
C ASP A 509 -19.46 6.60 -17.34
N LEU A 510 -19.57 5.29 -17.53
CA LEU A 510 -20.73 4.66 -18.16
C LEU A 510 -21.81 4.22 -17.13
N PRO A 511 -23.12 4.38 -17.47
CA PRO A 511 -24.22 3.92 -16.63
C PRO A 511 -24.21 2.41 -16.38
N ASN A 512 -24.29 1.97 -15.12
CA ASN A 512 -24.45 0.54 -14.79
C ASN A 512 -25.51 0.28 -13.71
N ALA A 513 -26.78 0.28 -14.10
CA ALA A 513 -27.90 -0.11 -13.23
C ALA A 513 -28.16 -1.63 -13.16
N ALA A 514 -27.19 -2.49 -13.49
CA ALA A 514 -27.38 -3.94 -13.46
C ALA A 514 -27.59 -4.45 -12.03
N VAL A 515 -28.70 -5.18 -11.82
CA VAL A 515 -29.00 -5.87 -10.56
C VAL A 515 -28.45 -7.29 -10.61
N LEU A 516 -27.93 -7.79 -9.48
CA LEU A 516 -27.30 -9.10 -9.36
C LEU A 516 -28.27 -10.25 -9.71
N ALA A 517 -27.89 -11.07 -10.68
CA ALA A 517 -28.56 -12.35 -10.94
C ALA A 517 -28.29 -13.37 -9.80
N PRO A 518 -29.20 -14.33 -9.51
CA PRO A 518 -29.02 -15.30 -8.42
C PRO A 518 -27.71 -16.10 -8.45
N ASP A 519 -27.19 -16.36 -9.65
CA ASP A 519 -25.94 -17.04 -9.96
C ASP A 519 -24.83 -16.10 -10.48
N GLY A 520 -25.09 -14.78 -10.54
CA GLY A 520 -24.17 -13.77 -11.06
C GLY A 520 -22.98 -13.44 -10.15
N SER A 521 -21.97 -12.78 -10.70
CA SER A 521 -20.72 -12.38 -10.00
C SER A 521 -20.54 -10.87 -9.84
N ALA A 522 -21.49 -10.06 -10.31
CA ALA A 522 -21.49 -8.60 -10.28
C ALA A 522 -22.92 -8.04 -10.23
N GLY A 523 -23.05 -6.77 -9.82
CA GLY A 523 -24.29 -6.00 -9.88
C GLY A 523 -24.83 -5.57 -8.52
N LEU A 524 -25.77 -4.63 -8.54
CA LEU A 524 -26.43 -4.09 -7.35
C LEU A 524 -27.11 -5.19 -6.52
N PRO A 525 -27.20 -5.05 -5.18
CA PRO A 525 -27.91 -5.99 -4.32
C PRO A 525 -29.32 -6.34 -4.81
N PHE A 526 -29.58 -7.63 -4.98
CA PHE A 526 -30.88 -8.16 -5.34
C PHE A 526 -31.72 -8.41 -4.08
N ILE A 527 -33.00 -8.02 -4.12
CA ILE A 527 -33.95 -8.18 -3.01
C ILE A 527 -35.09 -9.08 -3.48
N SER A 528 -35.44 -10.07 -2.67
CA SER A 528 -36.48 -11.06 -2.98
C SER A 528 -37.20 -11.54 -1.70
N ILE A 529 -38.24 -12.34 -1.87
CA ILE A 529 -38.89 -13.05 -0.77
C ILE A 529 -38.42 -14.50 -0.80
N GLY A 530 -38.04 -15.03 0.36
CA GLY A 530 -37.57 -16.40 0.50
C GLY A 530 -38.61 -17.45 0.12
N THR A 531 -38.15 -18.67 -0.13
CA THR A 531 -38.97 -19.82 -0.54
C THR A 531 -38.66 -21.04 0.32
N GLY A 532 -39.50 -22.08 0.25
CA GLY A 532 -39.35 -23.28 1.08
C GLY A 532 -39.34 -22.95 2.58
N PRO A 533 -38.28 -23.27 3.36
CA PRO A 533 -38.21 -22.97 4.80
C PRO A 533 -38.11 -21.47 5.13
N ASP A 534 -37.83 -20.62 4.13
CA ASP A 534 -37.76 -19.16 4.25
C ASP A 534 -38.95 -18.44 3.59
N ALA A 535 -40.02 -19.16 3.28
CA ALA A 535 -41.25 -18.61 2.72
C ALA A 535 -41.77 -17.41 3.53
N GLY A 536 -41.91 -16.25 2.87
CA GLY A 536 -42.43 -15.03 3.48
C GLY A 536 -41.43 -14.20 4.29
N LYS A 537 -40.14 -14.56 4.30
CA LYS A 537 -39.04 -13.74 4.84
C LYS A 537 -38.44 -12.85 3.75
N LEU A 538 -37.96 -11.67 4.12
CA LEU A 538 -37.26 -10.76 3.20
C LEU A 538 -35.79 -11.20 3.05
N GLN A 539 -35.32 -11.38 1.81
CA GLN A 539 -33.94 -11.79 1.50
C GLN A 539 -33.22 -10.71 0.68
N LEU A 540 -31.98 -10.41 1.06
CA LEU A 540 -31.05 -9.63 0.26
C LEU A 540 -29.87 -10.52 -0.15
N THR A 541 -29.53 -10.51 -1.44
CA THR A 541 -28.32 -11.14 -1.98
C THR A 541 -27.43 -10.08 -2.63
N CYS A 542 -26.14 -10.07 -2.31
CA CYS A 542 -25.17 -9.14 -2.89
C CYS A 542 -23.81 -9.80 -3.15
N ILE A 543 -23.00 -9.18 -4.01
CA ILE A 543 -21.56 -9.46 -4.10
C ILE A 543 -20.84 -8.61 -3.05
N ARG A 544 -19.92 -9.21 -2.28
CA ARG A 544 -18.98 -8.43 -1.47
C ARG A 544 -17.56 -8.93 -1.61
N ARG A 545 -16.61 -8.05 -1.31
CA ARG A 545 -15.20 -8.42 -1.16
C ARG A 545 -15.00 -9.16 0.15
N LYS A 546 -14.20 -10.23 0.12
CA LYS A 546 -13.85 -11.05 1.28
C LYS A 546 -13.07 -10.22 2.32
N ALA A 547 -13.27 -10.52 3.59
CA ALA A 547 -12.56 -9.86 4.69
C ALA A 547 -11.10 -10.32 4.86
N SER A 548 -10.75 -11.51 4.35
CA SER A 548 -9.41 -12.11 4.45
C SER A 548 -8.82 -12.35 3.06
N GLY A 549 -7.95 -11.44 2.60
CA GLY A 549 -7.35 -11.53 1.27
C GLY A 549 -6.57 -10.28 0.81
N SER A 550 -5.69 -9.75 1.68
CA SER A 550 -4.83 -8.61 1.33
C SER A 550 -4.15 -8.83 -0.03
N PRO A 551 -4.21 -7.88 -0.99
CA PRO A 551 -4.47 -6.44 -0.79
C PRO A 551 -5.94 -5.97 -0.69
N TYR A 552 -6.95 -6.84 -0.71
CA TYR A 552 -8.36 -6.45 -0.64
C TYR A 552 -8.96 -6.80 0.75
N PRO A 553 -9.85 -5.97 1.34
CA PRO A 553 -10.48 -4.74 0.85
C PRO A 553 -10.07 -3.45 1.60
N GLY A 554 -10.48 -2.29 1.06
CA GLY A 554 -10.52 -1.01 1.78
C GLY A 554 -11.96 -0.50 1.99
N ILE A 555 -12.88 -1.38 2.38
CA ILE A 555 -14.31 -1.11 2.62
C ILE A 555 -14.92 -2.15 3.57
N THR A 556 -16.01 -1.77 4.23
CA THR A 556 -16.87 -2.61 5.08
C THR A 556 -18.30 -2.70 4.52
N TYR A 557 -19.03 -3.74 4.93
CA TYR A 557 -20.41 -4.01 4.51
C TYR A 557 -21.26 -4.34 5.74
N ALA A 558 -22.48 -3.79 5.81
CA ALA A 558 -23.48 -4.16 6.80
C ALA A 558 -24.87 -4.23 6.16
N VAL A 559 -25.52 -5.39 6.21
CA VAL A 559 -26.94 -5.52 5.83
C VAL A 559 -27.79 -4.98 6.97
N GLN A 560 -28.74 -4.09 6.64
CA GLN A 560 -29.61 -3.43 7.61
C GLN A 560 -31.07 -3.53 7.18
N PHE A 561 -31.95 -3.67 8.16
CA PHE A 561 -33.40 -3.76 7.98
C PHE A 561 -34.11 -2.59 8.69
N SER A 562 -35.32 -2.27 8.23
CA SER A 562 -36.24 -1.29 8.83
C SER A 562 -37.69 -1.64 8.47
N ASN A 563 -38.66 -1.20 9.27
CA ASN A 563 -40.09 -1.33 8.96
C ASN A 563 -40.63 -0.07 8.24
N ASP A 564 -39.88 1.04 8.26
CA ASP A 564 -40.18 2.26 7.50
C ASP A 564 -38.97 2.76 6.70
N LEU A 565 -39.23 3.51 5.62
CA LEU A 565 -38.21 4.30 4.90
C LEU A 565 -37.98 5.66 5.57
N ALA A 566 -38.94 6.15 6.37
CA ALA A 566 -38.82 7.37 7.14
C ALA A 566 -37.81 7.24 8.30
N VAL A 567 -37.24 8.38 8.72
CA VAL A 567 -36.19 8.47 9.76
C VAL A 567 -36.67 8.02 11.16
N SER A 568 -37.96 7.79 11.34
CA SER A 568 -38.60 7.36 12.59
C SER A 568 -38.33 5.90 12.99
N ASP A 569 -37.87 5.04 12.08
CA ASP A 569 -37.44 3.67 12.39
C ASP A 569 -35.94 3.50 12.02
N PRO A 570 -35.03 3.28 13.00
CA PRO A 570 -33.60 3.29 12.74
C PRO A 570 -33.13 2.01 12.04
N TRP A 571 -32.65 2.15 10.81
CA TRP A 571 -31.97 1.11 10.05
C TRP A 571 -30.86 0.40 10.86
N ALA A 572 -31.14 -0.84 11.29
CA ALA A 572 -30.27 -1.63 12.14
C ALA A 572 -29.91 -2.97 11.49
N ALA A 573 -28.76 -3.54 11.84
CA ALA A 573 -28.46 -4.93 11.51
C ALA A 573 -29.36 -5.84 12.36
N ASN A 574 -29.90 -6.92 11.78
CA ASN A 574 -30.61 -7.94 12.52
C ASN A 574 -29.62 -9.06 12.91
N PRO A 575 -29.20 -9.18 14.19
CA PRO A 575 -28.22 -10.19 14.61
C PRO A 575 -28.77 -11.62 14.59
N SER A 576 -30.08 -11.81 14.36
CA SER A 576 -30.72 -13.11 14.19
C SER A 576 -31.03 -13.46 12.73
N ALA A 577 -30.65 -12.61 11.77
CA ALA A 577 -30.76 -12.88 10.34
C ALA A 577 -29.61 -13.80 9.89
N PRO A 578 -29.84 -15.06 9.48
CA PRO A 578 -28.77 -15.92 8.98
C PRO A 578 -28.15 -15.38 7.69
N GLU A 579 -26.82 -15.39 7.66
CA GLU A 579 -26.00 -15.07 6.49
C GLU A 579 -25.41 -16.36 5.88
N THR A 580 -25.54 -16.52 4.57
CA THR A 580 -24.89 -17.59 3.80
C THR A 580 -23.96 -16.98 2.76
N ALA A 581 -22.66 -17.30 2.84
CA ALA A 581 -21.64 -16.82 1.92
C ALA A 581 -21.12 -17.94 1.01
N THR A 582 -21.06 -17.67 -0.29
CA THR A 582 -20.52 -18.56 -1.33
C THR A 582 -19.32 -17.89 -1.98
N SER A 583 -18.14 -18.51 -1.86
CA SER A 583 -16.92 -18.06 -2.53
C SER A 583 -17.10 -18.05 -4.05
N LEU A 584 -16.77 -16.95 -4.72
CA LEU A 584 -16.74 -16.86 -6.18
C LEU A 584 -15.31 -16.98 -6.73
N ASP A 585 -14.39 -16.22 -6.16
CA ASP A 585 -12.96 -16.22 -6.50
C ASP A 585 -12.11 -15.89 -5.26
N ALA A 586 -10.83 -15.53 -5.43
CA ALA A 586 -9.95 -15.17 -4.32
C ALA A 586 -10.32 -13.84 -3.61
N THR A 587 -11.06 -12.97 -4.29
CA THR A 587 -11.40 -11.59 -3.89
C THR A 587 -12.87 -11.46 -3.46
N PHE A 588 -13.79 -12.16 -4.14
CA PHE A 588 -15.23 -11.96 -4.00
C PHE A 588 -15.99 -13.20 -3.49
N GLU A 589 -17.11 -12.91 -2.83
CA GLU A 589 -18.12 -13.87 -2.39
C GLU A 589 -19.52 -13.31 -2.66
N ARG A 590 -20.46 -14.19 -3.03
CA ARG A 590 -21.90 -13.89 -3.06
C ARG A 590 -22.47 -14.20 -1.69
N VAL A 591 -23.22 -13.26 -1.13
CA VAL A 591 -23.73 -13.33 0.24
C VAL A 591 -25.22 -13.09 0.24
N THR A 592 -25.97 -14.01 0.83
CA THR A 592 -27.41 -13.90 1.04
C THR A 592 -27.69 -13.79 2.53
N VAL A 593 -28.38 -12.72 2.93
CA VAL A 593 -28.89 -12.50 4.29
C VAL A 593 -30.40 -12.60 4.27
N THR A 594 -30.95 -13.47 5.11
CA THR A 594 -32.41 -13.67 5.26
C THR A 594 -32.87 -13.04 6.55
N ASP A 595 -33.85 -12.13 6.50
CA ASP A 595 -34.44 -11.54 7.70
C ASP A 595 -35.10 -12.63 8.59
N SER A 596 -35.01 -12.49 9.90
CA SER A 596 -35.64 -13.46 10.82
C SER A 596 -37.16 -13.31 10.93
N LEU A 597 -37.72 -12.23 10.38
CA LEU A 597 -39.16 -11.92 10.43
C LEU A 597 -39.92 -12.48 9.21
N VAL A 598 -41.08 -13.06 9.48
CA VAL A 598 -42.06 -13.52 8.46
C VAL A 598 -43.26 -12.57 8.40
N SER A 599 -43.73 -12.29 7.17
CA SER A 599 -44.96 -11.53 6.88
C SER A 599 -45.19 -10.18 7.61
N PRO A 600 -44.17 -9.31 7.79
CA PRO A 600 -44.38 -7.94 8.29
C PRO A 600 -45.23 -7.10 7.32
N THR A 601 -46.03 -6.16 7.83
CA THR A 601 -46.91 -5.28 7.03
C THR A 601 -46.16 -4.28 6.15
N LYS A 602 -44.96 -3.88 6.59
CA LYS A 602 -43.95 -3.16 5.81
C LYS A 602 -42.57 -3.64 6.27
N ARG A 603 -41.64 -3.82 5.33
CA ARG A 603 -40.25 -4.15 5.64
C ARG A 603 -39.34 -3.78 4.48
N PHE A 604 -38.17 -3.26 4.83
CA PHE A 604 -37.16 -2.77 3.90
C PHE A 604 -35.80 -3.32 4.32
N VAL A 605 -34.92 -3.52 3.34
CA VAL A 605 -33.55 -4.01 3.53
C VAL A 605 -32.60 -3.21 2.65
N ARG A 606 -31.38 -2.95 3.14
CA ARG A 606 -30.30 -2.29 2.38
C ARG A 606 -28.94 -2.88 2.75
N VAL A 607 -27.95 -2.71 1.89
CA VAL A 607 -26.54 -2.83 2.28
C VAL A 607 -25.99 -1.43 2.51
N ARG A 608 -25.45 -1.17 3.71
CA ARG A 608 -24.53 -0.06 3.93
C ARG A 608 -23.13 -0.51 3.54
N VAL A 609 -22.55 0.14 2.55
CA VAL A 609 -21.09 0.12 2.31
C VAL A 609 -20.47 1.31 3.04
N SER A 610 -19.26 1.18 3.56
CA SER A 610 -18.48 2.32 4.06
C SER A 610 -16.99 2.08 3.85
N THR A 611 -16.27 3.08 3.36
CA THR A 611 -14.79 3.12 3.47
C THR A 611 -14.37 3.21 4.95
N PRO A 612 -13.11 2.89 5.26
CA PRO A 612 -12.42 3.37 6.46
C PRO A 612 -12.49 4.91 6.58
#